data_AF-A0A1Z9C9F9-F1
#
_entry.id   AF-A0A1Z9C9F9-F1
#
_cell.length_a   1.000
_cell.length_b   1.000
_cell.length_c   1.000
_cell.angle_alpha   90.00
_cell.angle_beta   90.00
_cell.angle_gamma   90.00
#
_symmetry.space_group_name_H-M   'P 1'
#
loop_
_entity.id
_entity.type
_entity.pdbx_description
1 polymer ?
#
loop_
_entity_poly.entity_id
_entity_poly.type
_entity_poly.pdbx_seq_one_letter_code
_entity_poly.pdbx_strand_id
1 'polypeptide(L)'
;MKNLQPKILWIDDEIDHLKPHILFLQEKGYYVTTSTTGNEALGFIKEQSFDLVLIDQFMPGDDGIETSVNIKSINPSVPIIMITKSEEEWLIDEAIYKKIDRLLIKPVNPSQIFAACKQVLEGGYILSEKSKAEYLSHFQDIENLTIQASTINDWWEIYTKLVKWQIDFDDQKEESLIQILRDQFKSVNKTFSQYIIKNYPKWLTVADRPTLSCDIFSKKIKPLLKRDKKTCLLVMDAMRLDQFVELNTMLSKDFAVEMEPSLSLIPSATPYSRNAIFSGLFADEMCDLYPNQKKEMIEDKGSLNNFEKEFLSDQMKKNGFSDKKMHYHKIWIADEGKRFSSKIKNFINNDLLAIVVNFVDQLAHRRSESDVLKEMVPDESGYRKAVGNW
;
A
#
# COMPACT_ATOMS: atom_id res chain seq x y z
N MET A 1 -5.87 19.06 -26.27
CA MET A 1 -4.43 18.81 -26.01
C MET A 1 -3.78 18.38 -27.32
N LYS A 2 -2.53 18.77 -27.60
CA LYS A 2 -1.88 18.63 -28.92
C LYS A 2 -2.10 17.24 -29.54
N ASN A 3 -2.69 17.19 -30.74
CA ASN A 3 -2.71 16.04 -31.65
C ASN A 3 -1.27 15.69 -32.07
N LEU A 4 -0.52 15.02 -31.21
CA LEU A 4 0.76 14.42 -31.58
C LEU A 4 0.48 12.94 -31.85
N GLN A 5 0.64 12.54 -33.10
CA GLN A 5 0.61 11.13 -33.51
C GLN A 5 1.74 10.39 -32.77
N PRO A 6 1.45 9.29 -32.04
CA PRO A 6 2.48 8.56 -31.32
C PRO A 6 3.58 8.08 -32.27
N LYS A 7 4.84 8.30 -31.88
CA LYS A 7 6.03 7.92 -32.66
C LYS A 7 6.54 6.56 -32.22
N ILE A 8 6.54 5.60 -33.14
CA ILE A 8 7.04 4.24 -32.96
C ILE A 8 8.37 4.10 -33.71
N LEU A 9 9.39 3.55 -33.05
CA LEU A 9 10.59 3.03 -33.72
C LEU A 9 10.45 1.52 -33.87
N TRP A 10 10.50 1.00 -35.09
CA TRP A 10 10.46 -0.43 -35.37
C TRP A 10 11.82 -0.90 -35.91
N ILE A 11 12.46 -1.81 -35.18
CA ILE A 11 13.78 -2.36 -35.46
C ILE A 11 13.63 -3.84 -35.81
N ASP A 12 13.88 -4.21 -37.07
CA ASP A 12 13.80 -5.59 -37.57
C ASP A 12 14.66 -5.68 -38.86
N ASP A 13 15.44 -6.75 -39.02
CA ASP A 13 16.32 -6.92 -40.19
C ASP A 13 15.55 -7.25 -41.47
N GLU A 14 14.33 -7.74 -41.34
CA GLU A 14 13.40 -8.09 -42.41
C GLU A 14 12.28 -7.05 -42.56
N ILE A 15 12.54 -5.78 -42.21
CA ILE A 15 11.52 -4.71 -42.12
C ILE A 15 10.66 -4.54 -43.39
N ASP A 16 11.20 -4.83 -44.57
CA ASP A 16 10.46 -4.78 -45.85
C ASP A 16 9.27 -5.75 -45.88
N HIS A 17 9.39 -6.91 -45.20
CA HIS A 17 8.31 -7.89 -45.07
C HIS A 17 7.19 -7.40 -44.13
N LEU A 18 7.47 -6.42 -43.28
CA LEU A 18 6.55 -5.84 -42.30
C LEU A 18 5.81 -4.61 -42.84
N LYS A 19 5.99 -4.28 -44.13
CA LYS A 19 5.30 -3.16 -44.79
C LYS A 19 3.77 -3.16 -44.59
N PRO A 20 3.04 -4.30 -44.66
CA PRO A 20 1.61 -4.31 -44.37
C PRO A 20 1.28 -3.86 -42.93
N HIS A 21 2.11 -4.23 -41.95
CA HIS A 21 1.94 -3.85 -40.55
C HIS A 21 2.23 -2.37 -40.33
N ILE A 22 3.28 -1.85 -40.97
CA ILE A 22 3.66 -0.43 -40.91
C ILE A 22 2.54 0.44 -41.48
N LEU A 23 2.02 0.07 -42.66
CA LEU A 23 0.89 0.79 -43.28
C LEU A 23 -0.35 0.76 -42.39
N PHE A 24 -0.64 -0.39 -41.77
CA PHE A 24 -1.77 -0.51 -40.83
C PHE A 24 -1.61 0.41 -39.61
N LEU A 25 -0.41 0.50 -39.02
CA LEU A 25 -0.14 1.43 -37.92
C LEU A 25 -0.29 2.90 -38.35
N GLN A 26 0.20 3.24 -39.55
CA GLN A 26 0.05 4.58 -40.11
C GLN A 26 -1.42 4.96 -40.34
N GLU A 27 -2.23 4.04 -40.87
CA GLU A 27 -3.68 4.20 -41.00
C GLU A 27 -4.38 4.41 -39.65
N LYS A 28 -3.86 3.81 -38.58
CA LYS A 28 -4.35 3.99 -37.21
C LYS A 28 -3.82 5.25 -36.52
N GLY A 29 -3.07 6.10 -37.22
CA GLY A 29 -2.62 7.40 -36.73
C GLY A 29 -1.30 7.38 -35.96
N TYR A 30 -0.49 6.33 -36.14
CA TYR A 30 0.86 6.24 -35.56
C TYR A 30 1.89 6.69 -36.60
N TYR A 31 2.94 7.37 -36.14
CA TYR A 31 4.10 7.67 -36.97
C TYR A 31 5.17 6.60 -36.75
N VAL A 32 5.53 5.84 -37.79
CA VAL A 32 6.48 4.73 -37.67
C VAL A 32 7.79 5.10 -38.36
N THR A 33 8.88 5.11 -37.60
CA THR A 33 10.26 5.14 -38.10
C THR A 33 10.81 3.72 -38.05
N THR A 34 11.49 3.31 -39.11
CA THR A 34 12.03 1.96 -39.27
C THR A 34 13.55 1.96 -39.20
N SER A 35 14.14 0.90 -38.67
CA SER A 35 15.58 0.64 -38.63
C SER A 35 15.83 -0.82 -38.95
N THR A 36 16.92 -1.11 -39.67
CA THR A 36 17.31 -2.50 -40.00
C THR A 36 18.41 -3.05 -39.09
N THR A 37 19.03 -2.18 -38.30
CA THR A 37 20.11 -2.53 -37.38
C THR A 37 19.93 -1.85 -36.03
N GLY A 38 20.56 -2.39 -34.98
CA GLY A 38 20.54 -1.79 -33.65
C GLY A 38 21.33 -0.49 -33.60
N ASN A 39 22.45 -0.41 -34.32
CA ASN A 39 23.28 0.80 -34.38
C ASN A 39 22.56 2.00 -35.01
N GLU A 40 21.83 1.79 -36.11
CA GLU A 40 20.98 2.82 -36.73
C GLU A 40 19.86 3.27 -35.77
N ALA A 41 19.22 2.32 -35.08
CA ALA A 41 18.18 2.61 -34.10
C ALA A 41 18.69 3.46 -32.92
N LEU A 42 19.91 3.18 -32.44
CA LEU A 42 20.57 3.98 -31.40
C LEU A 42 20.89 5.41 -31.89
N GLY A 43 21.16 5.59 -33.18
CA GLY A 43 21.25 6.91 -33.82
C GLY A 43 19.93 7.67 -33.70
N PHE A 44 18.83 7.06 -34.15
CA PHE A 44 17.51 7.68 -34.10
C PHE A 44 17.06 8.04 -32.67
N ILE A 45 17.31 7.16 -31.69
CA ILE A 45 16.95 7.39 -30.28
C ILE A 45 17.72 8.58 -29.68
N LYS A 46 18.93 8.88 -30.17
CA LYS A 46 19.72 10.05 -29.74
C LYS A 46 19.25 11.34 -30.41
N GLU A 47 18.74 11.26 -31.63
CA GLU A 47 18.32 12.41 -32.42
C GLU A 47 16.88 12.86 -32.12
N GLN A 48 15.98 11.91 -31.80
CA GLN A 48 14.58 12.20 -31.50
C GLN A 48 13.98 11.27 -30.45
N SER A 49 12.92 11.74 -29.79
CA SER A 49 12.14 10.94 -28.84
C SER A 49 11.10 10.06 -29.56
N PHE A 50 10.99 8.82 -29.09
CA PHE A 50 9.94 7.87 -29.46
C PHE A 50 9.05 7.56 -28.26
N ASP A 51 7.78 7.28 -28.54
CA ASP A 51 6.79 6.89 -27.54
C ASP A 51 6.75 5.36 -27.31
N LEU A 52 7.27 4.59 -28.28
CA LEU A 52 7.35 3.13 -28.22
C LEU A 52 8.47 2.60 -29.12
N VAL A 53 9.15 1.54 -28.70
CA VAL A 53 10.06 0.76 -29.55
C VAL A 53 9.50 -0.64 -29.77
N LEU A 54 9.45 -1.09 -31.01
CA LEU A 54 9.27 -2.47 -31.41
C LEU A 54 10.62 -3.02 -31.85
N ILE A 55 11.06 -4.16 -31.32
CA ILE A 55 12.37 -4.72 -31.64
C ILE A 55 12.29 -6.22 -31.88
N ASP A 56 12.87 -6.70 -32.97
CA ASP A 56 13.12 -8.13 -33.18
C ASP A 56 14.27 -8.60 -32.28
N GLN A 57 14.10 -9.76 -31.66
CA GLN A 57 15.15 -10.38 -30.86
C GLN A 57 16.34 -10.79 -31.72
N PHE A 58 16.10 -11.32 -32.92
CA PHE A 58 17.13 -11.98 -33.73
C PHE A 58 17.42 -11.21 -35.02
N MET A 59 18.38 -10.29 -34.97
CA MET A 59 18.88 -9.58 -36.14
C MET A 59 20.33 -9.99 -36.45
N PRO A 60 20.72 -10.20 -37.72
CA PRO A 60 22.11 -10.47 -38.10
C PRO A 60 23.04 -9.32 -37.72
N GLY A 61 24.05 -9.60 -36.88
CA GLY A 61 25.11 -8.66 -36.49
C GLY A 61 24.86 -7.90 -35.20
N ASP A 62 23.61 -7.54 -34.88
CA ASP A 62 23.22 -6.85 -33.64
C ASP A 62 22.18 -7.69 -32.87
N ASP A 63 22.44 -8.04 -31.61
CA ASP A 63 21.45 -8.73 -30.76
C ASP A 63 20.35 -7.74 -30.33
N GLY A 64 19.08 -8.09 -30.56
CA GLY A 64 17.92 -7.29 -30.15
C GLY A 64 17.86 -7.10 -28.64
N ILE A 65 18.35 -8.06 -27.86
CA ILE A 65 18.46 -7.96 -26.41
C ILE A 65 19.46 -6.87 -26.02
N GLU A 66 20.69 -6.94 -26.53
CA GLU A 66 21.74 -5.95 -26.25
C GLU A 66 21.30 -4.55 -26.69
N THR A 67 20.68 -4.46 -27.86
CA THR A 67 20.12 -3.21 -28.40
C THR A 67 19.08 -2.61 -27.44
N SER A 68 18.17 -3.43 -26.89
CA SER A 68 17.17 -2.96 -25.92
C SER A 68 17.80 -2.41 -24.63
N VAL A 69 18.90 -3.02 -24.15
CA VAL A 69 19.65 -2.56 -22.99
C VAL A 69 20.30 -1.21 -23.26
N ASN A 70 20.88 -1.04 -24.45
CA ASN A 70 21.50 0.21 -24.88
C ASN A 70 20.45 1.32 -25.05
N ILE A 71 19.29 1.01 -25.62
CA ILE A 71 18.16 1.95 -25.74
C ILE A 71 17.70 2.40 -24.35
N LYS A 72 17.46 1.49 -23.41
CA LYS A 72 17.05 1.84 -22.03
C LYS A 72 18.13 2.61 -21.26
N SER A 73 19.39 2.46 -21.63
CA SER A 73 20.47 3.25 -21.04
C SER A 73 20.44 4.72 -21.51
N ILE A 74 19.94 4.97 -22.72
CA ILE A 74 19.77 6.33 -23.26
C ILE A 74 18.42 6.94 -22.84
N ASN A 75 17.34 6.15 -22.93
CA ASN A 75 15.98 6.55 -22.54
C ASN A 75 15.34 5.45 -21.69
N PRO A 76 15.46 5.52 -20.35
CA PRO A 76 14.90 4.49 -19.47
C PRO A 76 13.38 4.36 -19.53
N SER A 77 12.69 5.45 -19.88
CA SER A 77 11.23 5.57 -19.89
C SER A 77 10.56 5.10 -21.17
N VAL A 78 11.28 4.95 -22.30
CA VAL A 78 10.64 4.50 -23.54
C VAL A 78 10.22 3.04 -23.41
N PRO A 79 8.93 2.71 -23.58
CA PRO A 79 8.51 1.33 -23.50
C PRO A 79 9.02 0.51 -24.70
N ILE A 80 9.34 -0.75 -24.47
CA ILE A 80 9.88 -1.67 -25.49
C ILE A 80 8.97 -2.91 -25.60
N ILE A 81 8.51 -3.20 -26.81
CA ILE A 81 7.88 -4.48 -27.17
C ILE A 81 8.89 -5.30 -27.95
N MET A 82 9.26 -6.46 -27.40
CA MET A 82 10.13 -7.40 -28.08
C MET A 82 9.31 -8.40 -28.90
N ILE A 83 9.79 -8.73 -30.10
CA ILE A 83 9.19 -9.70 -31.01
C ILE A 83 10.18 -10.85 -31.18
N THR A 84 9.74 -12.10 -30.97
CA THR A 84 10.63 -13.28 -30.96
C THR A 84 10.05 -14.49 -31.70
N LYS A 85 10.86 -15.50 -32.00
CA LYS A 85 10.47 -16.75 -32.67
C LYS A 85 10.04 -17.86 -31.70
N SER A 86 10.40 -17.80 -30.41
CA SER A 86 10.11 -18.86 -29.43
C SER A 86 9.97 -18.35 -27.99
N GLU A 87 9.10 -19.01 -27.21
CA GLU A 87 8.98 -18.80 -25.75
C GLU A 87 10.15 -19.42 -24.96
N GLU A 88 10.75 -20.51 -25.47
CA GLU A 88 11.80 -21.27 -24.78
C GLU A 88 13.19 -20.63 -24.90
N GLU A 89 13.39 -19.79 -25.91
CA GLU A 89 14.65 -19.06 -26.18
C GLU A 89 14.85 -17.84 -25.23
N TRP A 90 13.98 -17.71 -24.23
CA TRP A 90 13.81 -16.57 -23.31
C TRP A 90 14.43 -16.79 -21.92
N LEU A 91 15.04 -17.95 -21.67
CA LEU A 91 15.42 -18.48 -20.35
C LEU A 91 16.74 -17.94 -19.74
N ILE A 92 17.37 -16.90 -20.31
CA ILE A 92 18.80 -16.65 -20.04
C ILE A 92 19.10 -15.49 -19.05
N ASP A 93 18.21 -14.52 -18.78
CA ASP A 93 18.50 -13.53 -17.70
C ASP A 93 17.28 -12.73 -17.20
N GLU A 94 16.89 -12.89 -15.93
CA GLU A 94 15.78 -12.16 -15.28
C GLU A 94 15.99 -10.63 -15.22
N ALA A 95 17.24 -10.18 -15.18
CA ALA A 95 17.56 -8.75 -15.06
C ALA A 95 17.27 -7.97 -16.36
N ILE A 96 17.35 -8.65 -17.50
CA ILE A 96 17.06 -8.11 -18.83
C ILE A 96 15.54 -8.05 -19.04
N TYR A 97 14.80 -9.04 -18.54
CA TYR A 97 13.34 -9.07 -18.62
C TYR A 97 12.67 -7.83 -18.04
N LYS A 98 13.17 -7.30 -16.91
CA LYS A 98 12.62 -6.08 -16.27
C LYS A 98 12.67 -4.83 -17.15
N LYS A 99 13.41 -4.86 -18.25
CA LYS A 99 13.56 -3.76 -19.20
C LYS A 99 12.65 -3.89 -20.43
N ILE A 100 11.89 -4.98 -20.57
CA ILE A 100 10.96 -5.20 -21.69
C ILE A 100 9.53 -5.07 -21.15
N ASP A 101 8.74 -4.21 -21.77
CA ASP A 101 7.39 -3.88 -21.33
C ASP A 101 6.35 -4.90 -21.86
N ARG A 102 6.64 -5.54 -23.01
CA ARG A 102 5.80 -6.59 -23.58
C ARG A 102 6.57 -7.51 -24.53
N LEU A 103 6.14 -8.77 -24.63
CA LEU A 103 6.64 -9.75 -25.60
C LEU A 103 5.54 -10.11 -26.63
N LEU A 104 5.93 -10.32 -27.89
CA LEU A 104 5.12 -10.91 -28.95
C LEU A 104 5.88 -12.05 -29.64
N ILE A 105 5.15 -13.09 -30.04
CA ILE A 105 5.73 -14.28 -30.69
C ILE A 105 5.34 -14.29 -32.16
N LYS A 106 6.31 -14.45 -33.06
CA LYS A 106 6.11 -14.61 -34.50
C LYS A 106 5.37 -15.95 -34.78
N PRO A 107 4.46 -16.01 -35.76
CA PRO A 107 4.10 -14.95 -36.69
C PRO A 107 3.12 -13.94 -36.08
N VAL A 108 3.41 -12.64 -36.23
CA VAL A 108 2.56 -11.55 -35.78
C VAL A 108 1.76 -10.98 -36.96
N ASN A 109 0.46 -10.73 -36.78
CA ASN A 109 -0.36 -10.04 -37.78
C ASN A 109 -0.51 -8.54 -37.47
N PRO A 110 -0.91 -7.69 -38.44
CA PRO A 110 -1.04 -6.24 -38.23
C PRO A 110 -1.94 -5.85 -37.05
N SER A 111 -3.05 -6.56 -36.85
CA SER A 111 -3.98 -6.31 -35.74
C SER A 111 -3.37 -6.62 -34.37
N GLN A 112 -2.56 -7.67 -34.26
CA GLN A 112 -1.85 -8.04 -33.02
C GLN A 112 -0.80 -6.99 -32.65
N ILE A 113 -0.03 -6.52 -33.63
CA ILE A 113 0.94 -5.44 -33.42
C ILE A 113 0.22 -4.16 -32.97
N PHE A 114 -0.83 -3.76 -33.67
CA PHE A 114 -1.62 -2.59 -33.28
C PHE A 114 -2.21 -2.71 -31.88
N ALA A 115 -2.80 -3.86 -31.52
CA ALA A 115 -3.35 -4.08 -30.19
C ALA A 115 -2.27 -4.00 -29.09
N ALA A 116 -1.08 -4.54 -29.36
CA ALA A 116 0.07 -4.46 -28.46
C ALA A 116 0.58 -3.03 -28.29
N CYS A 117 0.77 -2.30 -29.39
CA CYS A 117 1.14 -0.88 -29.38
C CYS A 117 0.11 -0.06 -28.61
N LYS A 118 -1.17 -0.25 -28.93
CA LYS A 118 -2.29 0.42 -28.27
C LYS A 118 -2.31 0.13 -26.77
N GLN A 119 -2.14 -1.12 -26.36
CA GLN A 119 -2.13 -1.48 -24.93
C GLN A 119 -0.96 -0.86 -24.18
N VAL A 120 0.23 -0.78 -24.79
CA VAL A 120 1.42 -0.20 -24.14
C VAL A 120 1.35 1.33 -24.11
N LEU A 121 0.88 1.96 -25.20
CA LEU A 121 0.77 3.41 -25.32
C LEU A 121 -0.45 3.99 -24.59
N GLU A 122 -1.58 3.28 -24.62
CA GLU A 122 -2.83 3.66 -23.95
C GLU A 122 -3.05 2.94 -22.62
N GLY A 123 -2.09 2.13 -22.14
CA GLY A 123 -2.21 1.39 -20.88
C GLY A 123 -2.59 2.30 -19.71
N GLY A 124 -2.08 3.53 -19.67
CA GLY A 124 -2.48 4.54 -18.69
C GLY A 124 -3.84 5.21 -18.93
N TYR A 125 -4.38 5.19 -20.15
CA TYR A 125 -5.61 5.88 -20.55
C TYR A 125 -6.85 4.96 -20.56
N ILE A 126 -6.71 3.70 -21.00
CA ILE A 126 -7.80 2.71 -20.95
C ILE A 126 -8.09 2.31 -19.50
N LEU A 127 -7.05 2.21 -18.66
CA LEU A 127 -7.22 1.99 -17.23
C LEU A 127 -7.95 3.15 -16.57
N SER A 128 -7.66 4.41 -16.93
CA SER A 128 -8.32 5.57 -16.31
C SER A 128 -9.80 5.71 -16.66
N GLU A 129 -10.20 5.55 -17.93
CA GLU A 129 -11.63 5.62 -18.31
C GLU A 129 -12.45 4.45 -17.75
N LYS A 130 -11.87 3.24 -17.68
CA LYS A 130 -12.53 2.09 -17.05
C LYS A 130 -12.68 2.30 -15.54
N SER A 131 -11.63 2.75 -14.86
CA SER A 131 -11.66 3.05 -13.42
C SER A 131 -12.62 4.18 -13.08
N LYS A 132 -12.80 5.19 -13.94
CA LYS A 132 -13.84 6.23 -13.78
C LYS A 132 -15.23 5.63 -13.76
N ALA A 133 -15.58 4.86 -14.79
CA ALA A 133 -16.90 4.26 -14.92
C ALA A 133 -17.18 3.30 -13.75
N GLU A 134 -16.16 2.53 -13.35
CA GLU A 134 -16.23 1.60 -12.22
C GLU A 134 -16.43 2.35 -10.89
N TYR A 135 -15.63 3.37 -10.62
CA TYR A 135 -15.78 4.18 -9.41
C TYR A 135 -17.12 4.91 -9.35
N LEU A 136 -17.58 5.51 -10.45
CA LEU A 136 -18.88 6.19 -10.48
C LEU A 136 -20.04 5.22 -10.22
N SER A 137 -19.93 3.96 -10.66
CA SER A 137 -20.88 2.91 -10.30
C SER A 137 -20.86 2.62 -8.80
N HIS A 138 -19.67 2.54 -8.20
CA HIS A 138 -19.51 2.26 -6.77
C HIS A 138 -19.75 3.47 -5.85
N PHE A 139 -19.70 4.69 -6.37
CA PHE A 139 -19.98 5.90 -5.63
C PHE A 139 -21.37 5.83 -5.02
N GLN A 140 -22.37 5.46 -5.82
CA GLN A 140 -23.76 5.32 -5.38
C GLN A 140 -23.92 4.19 -4.35
N ASP A 141 -23.19 3.08 -4.51
CA ASP A 141 -23.20 1.99 -3.54
C ASP A 141 -22.71 2.47 -2.16
N ILE A 142 -21.62 3.24 -2.12
CA ILE A 142 -21.04 3.77 -0.88
C ILE A 142 -22.01 4.76 -0.20
N GLU A 143 -22.68 5.62 -0.98
CA GLU A 143 -23.70 6.53 -0.43
C GLU A 143 -24.88 5.75 0.17
N ASN A 144 -25.37 4.72 -0.53
CA ASN A 144 -26.47 3.88 -0.05
C ASN A 144 -26.07 3.12 1.23
N LEU A 145 -24.87 2.53 1.27
CA LEU A 145 -24.34 1.88 2.46
C LEU A 145 -24.23 2.87 3.63
N THR A 146 -23.78 4.10 3.37
CA THR A 146 -23.65 5.14 4.40
C THR A 146 -25.00 5.53 5.01
N ILE A 147 -26.06 5.58 4.20
CA ILE A 147 -27.43 5.86 4.69
C ILE A 147 -27.96 4.71 5.55
N GLN A 148 -27.62 3.47 5.21
CA GLN A 148 -28.11 2.26 5.88
C GLN A 148 -27.24 1.82 7.07
N ALA A 149 -26.03 2.37 7.19
CA ALA A 149 -25.05 1.98 8.20
C ALA A 149 -25.59 2.12 9.63
N SER A 150 -25.60 1.00 10.34
CA SER A 150 -26.14 0.87 11.69
C SER A 150 -25.17 0.22 12.67
N THR A 151 -24.17 -0.51 12.16
CA THR A 151 -23.15 -1.20 12.95
C THR A 151 -21.74 -0.71 12.61
N ILE A 152 -20.77 -1.00 13.48
CA ILE A 152 -19.35 -0.71 13.21
C ILE A 152 -18.78 -1.54 12.06
N ASN A 153 -19.34 -2.72 11.79
CA ASN A 153 -18.93 -3.52 10.63
C ASN A 153 -19.36 -2.84 9.32
N ASP A 154 -20.53 -2.20 9.29
CA ASP A 154 -20.99 -1.45 8.12
C ASP A 154 -20.04 -0.28 7.84
N TRP A 155 -19.66 0.47 8.89
CA TRP A 155 -18.70 1.58 8.78
C TRP A 155 -17.30 1.11 8.38
N TRP A 156 -16.88 -0.07 8.87
CA TRP A 156 -15.62 -0.69 8.47
C TRP A 156 -15.61 -1.06 6.98
N GLU A 157 -16.70 -1.65 6.47
CA GLU A 157 -16.84 -1.97 5.05
C GLU A 157 -16.76 -0.70 4.18
N ILE A 158 -17.51 0.35 4.57
CA ILE A 158 -17.52 1.63 3.86
C ILE A 158 -16.11 2.23 3.81
N TYR A 159 -15.43 2.32 4.95
CA TYR A 159 -14.08 2.89 5.03
C TYR A 159 -13.07 2.07 4.23
N THR A 160 -13.17 0.74 4.28
CA THR A 160 -12.31 -0.16 3.50
C THR A 160 -12.50 0.04 1.99
N LYS A 161 -13.74 0.20 1.51
CA LYS A 161 -14.01 0.50 0.10
C LYS A 161 -13.41 1.84 -0.33
N LEU A 162 -13.56 2.89 0.49
CA LEU A 162 -12.98 4.20 0.21
C LEU A 162 -11.45 4.16 0.14
N VAL A 163 -10.80 3.46 1.09
CA VAL A 163 -9.34 3.26 1.10
C VAL A 163 -8.87 2.47 -0.11
N LYS A 164 -9.62 1.45 -0.54
CA LYS A 164 -9.30 0.72 -1.77
C LYS A 164 -9.29 1.65 -2.98
N TRP A 165 -10.32 2.48 -3.16
CA TRP A 165 -10.36 3.46 -4.23
C TRP A 165 -9.25 4.51 -4.14
N GLN A 166 -8.88 4.93 -2.93
CA GLN A 166 -7.74 5.82 -2.72
C GLN A 166 -6.46 5.19 -3.28
N ILE A 167 -6.19 3.92 -2.95
CA ILE A 167 -5.03 3.19 -3.45
C ILE A 167 -5.09 3.02 -4.98
N ASP A 168 -6.26 2.62 -5.52
CA ASP A 168 -6.45 2.40 -6.96
C ASP A 168 -6.26 3.68 -7.78
N PHE A 169 -6.50 4.86 -7.18
CA PHE A 169 -6.31 6.17 -7.80
C PHE A 169 -4.91 6.76 -7.65
N ASP A 170 -4.04 6.20 -6.82
CA ASP A 170 -2.71 6.78 -6.59
C ASP A 170 -1.81 6.76 -7.84
N ASP A 171 -2.04 5.83 -8.77
CA ASP A 171 -1.33 5.77 -10.06
C ASP A 171 -2.02 6.63 -11.14
N GLN A 172 -3.21 7.16 -10.86
CA GLN A 172 -4.02 7.93 -11.80
C GLN A 172 -3.79 9.43 -11.58
N LYS A 173 -3.12 10.09 -12.51
CA LYS A 173 -2.86 11.55 -12.47
C LYS A 173 -4.11 12.40 -12.74
N GLU A 174 -5.30 11.90 -12.45
CA GLU A 174 -6.57 12.56 -12.73
C GLU A 174 -7.13 13.26 -11.48
N GLU A 175 -6.81 14.55 -11.37
CA GLU A 175 -7.11 15.38 -10.21
C GLU A 175 -8.62 15.50 -9.89
N SER A 176 -9.49 15.41 -10.92
CA SER A 176 -10.94 15.46 -10.76
C SER A 176 -11.51 14.28 -9.96
N LEU A 177 -11.07 13.05 -10.25
CA LEU A 177 -11.53 11.85 -9.54
C LEU A 177 -11.03 11.82 -8.09
N ILE A 178 -9.77 12.17 -7.90
CA ILE A 178 -9.17 12.30 -6.58
C ILE A 178 -9.97 13.31 -5.73
N GLN A 179 -10.38 14.42 -6.34
CA GLN A 179 -11.21 15.42 -5.65
C GLN A 179 -12.60 14.88 -5.28
N ILE A 180 -13.27 14.16 -6.19
CA ILE A 180 -14.57 13.52 -5.91
C ILE A 180 -14.45 12.52 -4.75
N LEU A 181 -13.42 11.67 -4.76
CA LEU A 181 -13.16 10.71 -3.68
C LEU A 181 -12.89 11.42 -2.33
N ARG A 182 -12.08 12.48 -2.32
CA ARG A 182 -11.84 13.29 -1.11
C ARG A 182 -13.14 13.88 -0.56
N ASP A 183 -14.02 14.37 -1.42
CA ASP A 183 -15.29 14.93 -0.98
C ASP A 183 -16.27 13.85 -0.48
N GLN A 184 -16.22 12.64 -1.05
CA GLN A 184 -16.93 11.48 -0.51
C GLN A 184 -16.42 11.11 0.89
N PHE A 185 -15.10 11.02 1.10
CA PHE A 185 -14.52 10.80 2.43
C PHE A 185 -15.03 11.83 3.45
N LYS A 186 -15.08 13.12 3.09
CA LYS A 186 -15.61 14.17 3.99
C LYS A 186 -17.08 13.95 4.32
N SER A 187 -17.90 13.61 3.33
CA SER A 187 -19.33 13.32 3.52
C SER A 187 -19.54 12.15 4.48
N VAL A 188 -18.88 11.03 4.21
CA VAL A 188 -18.95 9.81 5.02
C VAL A 188 -18.44 10.06 6.44
N ASN A 189 -17.31 10.76 6.61
CA ASN A 189 -16.76 11.09 7.92
C ASN A 189 -17.71 11.95 8.76
N LYS A 190 -18.47 12.86 8.14
CA LYS A 190 -19.47 13.66 8.84
C LYS A 190 -20.59 12.78 9.40
N THR A 191 -21.09 11.84 8.60
CA THR A 191 -22.14 10.91 9.02
C THR A 191 -21.64 9.92 10.07
N PHE A 192 -20.43 9.37 9.90
CA PHE A 192 -19.78 8.52 10.88
C PHE A 192 -19.59 9.24 12.23
N SER A 193 -19.16 10.51 12.19
CA SER A 193 -19.00 11.32 13.41
C SER A 193 -20.32 11.48 14.17
N GLN A 194 -21.42 11.73 13.44
CA GLN A 194 -22.76 11.80 14.04
C GLN A 194 -23.19 10.46 14.64
N TYR A 195 -22.90 9.35 13.96
CA TYR A 195 -23.12 8.00 14.47
C TYR A 195 -22.34 7.76 15.77
N ILE A 196 -21.06 8.13 15.83
CA ILE A 196 -20.24 8.00 17.04
C ILE A 196 -20.79 8.88 18.18
N ILE A 197 -21.09 10.15 17.93
CA ILE A 197 -21.66 11.07 18.95
C ILE A 197 -22.95 10.49 19.56
N LYS A 198 -23.81 9.89 18.73
CA LYS A 198 -25.09 9.31 19.16
C LYS A 198 -24.93 8.04 19.99
N ASN A 199 -23.95 7.18 19.65
CA ASN A 199 -23.87 5.82 20.19
C ASN A 199 -22.78 5.63 21.25
N TYR A 200 -21.65 6.32 21.14
CA TYR A 200 -20.49 6.14 22.01
C TYR A 200 -20.81 6.26 23.51
N PRO A 201 -21.60 7.25 23.99
CA PRO A 201 -21.94 7.34 25.40
C PRO A 201 -22.63 6.09 25.96
N LYS A 202 -23.44 5.40 25.14
CA LYS A 202 -24.12 4.16 25.54
C LYS A 202 -23.15 3.00 25.65
N TRP A 203 -22.17 2.93 24.75
CA TRP A 203 -21.12 1.90 24.77
C TRP A 203 -20.20 2.01 25.99
N LEU A 204 -20.23 3.09 26.77
CA LEU A 204 -19.47 3.15 28.02
C LEU A 204 -20.11 2.33 29.15
N THR A 205 -21.39 1.99 29.04
CA THR A 205 -22.15 1.38 30.15
C THR A 205 -22.77 0.02 29.83
N VAL A 206 -22.93 -0.33 28.55
CA VAL A 206 -23.53 -1.61 28.14
C VAL A 206 -22.48 -2.66 27.77
N ALA A 207 -22.80 -3.93 28.00
CA ALA A 207 -21.95 -5.05 27.60
C ALA A 207 -22.04 -5.37 26.10
N ASP A 208 -23.23 -5.20 25.52
CA ASP A 208 -23.47 -5.39 24.09
C ASP A 208 -23.05 -4.14 23.31
N ARG A 209 -21.79 -4.14 22.87
CA ARG A 209 -21.14 -3.00 22.20
C ARG A 209 -19.98 -3.45 21.31
N PRO A 210 -19.56 -2.59 20.36
CA PRO A 210 -18.34 -2.81 19.60
C PRO A 210 -17.12 -3.00 20.51
N THR A 211 -16.11 -3.70 19.99
CA THR A 211 -14.82 -3.87 20.67
C THR A 211 -14.12 -2.52 20.79
N LEU A 212 -13.90 -2.07 22.02
CA LEU A 212 -13.10 -0.89 22.33
C LEU A 212 -11.65 -1.29 22.64
N SER A 213 -10.72 -0.33 22.62
CA SER A 213 -9.31 -0.55 23.00
C SER A 213 -9.14 -1.32 24.31
N CYS A 214 -9.91 -1.00 25.35
CA CYS A 214 -9.86 -1.68 26.65
C CYS A 214 -10.32 -3.16 26.62
N ASP A 215 -11.04 -3.57 25.57
CA ASP A 215 -11.51 -4.95 25.44
C ASP A 215 -10.53 -5.86 24.70
N ILE A 216 -9.51 -5.32 24.03
CA ILE A 216 -8.65 -6.09 23.12
C ILE A 216 -8.03 -7.28 23.83
N PHE A 217 -7.47 -7.08 25.02
CA PHE A 217 -6.91 -8.17 25.79
C PHE A 217 -7.95 -9.23 26.16
N SER A 218 -9.11 -8.81 26.68
CA SER A 218 -10.13 -9.73 27.19
C SER A 218 -10.83 -10.52 26.09
N LYS A 219 -11.07 -9.89 24.93
CA LYS A 219 -11.75 -10.49 23.77
C LYS A 219 -10.81 -11.27 22.84
N LYS A 220 -9.55 -10.82 22.66
CA LYS A 220 -8.63 -11.40 21.65
C LYS A 220 -7.46 -12.16 22.26
N ILE A 221 -6.82 -11.65 23.31
CA ILE A 221 -5.60 -12.25 23.88
C ILE A 221 -5.92 -13.34 24.89
N LYS A 222 -6.80 -13.05 25.86
CA LYS A 222 -7.20 -13.96 26.95
C LYS A 222 -7.68 -15.33 26.44
N PRO A 223 -8.53 -15.45 25.40
CA PRO A 223 -8.94 -16.76 24.89
C PRO A 223 -7.79 -17.60 24.32
N LEU A 224 -6.76 -16.95 23.75
CA LEU A 224 -5.57 -17.63 23.22
C LEU A 224 -4.69 -18.14 24.36
N LEU A 225 -4.44 -17.31 25.37
CA LEU A 225 -3.66 -17.69 26.55
C LEU A 225 -4.33 -18.80 27.37
N LYS A 226 -5.67 -18.81 27.47
CA LYS A 226 -6.43 -19.91 28.10
C LYS A 226 -6.27 -21.26 27.40
N ARG A 227 -5.91 -21.24 26.11
CA ARG A 227 -5.68 -22.45 25.30
C ARG A 227 -4.18 -22.77 25.17
N ASP A 228 -3.35 -22.16 26.03
CA ASP A 228 -1.89 -22.30 26.03
C ASP A 228 -1.24 -21.96 24.68
N LYS A 229 -1.87 -21.09 23.88
CA LYS A 229 -1.28 -20.60 22.64
C LYS A 229 -0.32 -19.45 22.93
N LYS A 230 0.95 -19.64 22.57
CA LYS A 230 1.93 -18.54 22.53
C LYS A 230 1.42 -17.44 21.60
N THR A 231 1.36 -16.22 22.11
CA THR A 231 0.71 -15.09 21.45
C THR A 231 1.69 -13.94 21.29
N CYS A 232 1.76 -13.35 20.10
CA CYS A 232 2.46 -12.10 19.86
C CYS A 232 1.43 -10.98 19.66
N LEU A 233 1.44 -9.98 20.54
CA LEU A 233 0.66 -8.75 20.38
C LEU A 233 1.57 -7.69 19.75
N LEU A 234 1.29 -7.33 18.50
CA LEU A 234 1.97 -6.23 17.81
C LEU A 234 1.04 -5.03 17.75
N VAL A 235 1.46 -3.89 18.32
CA VAL A 235 0.73 -2.62 18.28
C VAL A 235 1.53 -1.63 17.44
N MET A 236 1.00 -1.27 16.28
CA MET A 236 1.57 -0.25 15.40
C MET A 236 0.93 1.10 15.73
N ASP A 237 1.74 2.06 16.18
CA ASP A 237 1.30 3.42 16.45
C ASP A 237 0.96 4.17 15.15
N ALA A 238 -0.09 4.99 15.17
CA ALA A 238 -0.46 5.93 14.11
C ALA A 238 -0.57 5.33 12.69
N MET A 239 -0.71 4.02 12.57
CA MET A 239 -0.82 3.34 11.27
C MET A 239 -2.23 3.45 10.71
N ARG A 240 -2.32 3.93 9.46
CA ARG A 240 -3.56 4.03 8.69
C ARG A 240 -3.88 2.71 8.00
N LEU A 241 -5.15 2.54 7.61
CA LEU A 241 -5.59 1.33 6.91
C LEU A 241 -4.90 1.14 5.56
N ASP A 242 -4.70 2.19 4.77
CA ASP A 242 -4.00 2.09 3.48
C ASP A 242 -2.55 1.61 3.66
N GLN A 243 -1.87 2.07 4.72
CA GLN A 243 -0.54 1.60 5.11
C GLN A 243 -0.55 0.14 5.53
N PHE A 244 -1.58 -0.28 6.26
CA PHE A 244 -1.75 -1.69 6.59
C PHE A 244 -2.02 -2.55 5.36
N VAL A 245 -2.77 -2.08 4.37
CA VAL A 245 -3.01 -2.80 3.12
C VAL A 245 -1.69 -3.10 2.41
N GLU A 246 -0.78 -2.12 2.33
CA GLU A 246 0.58 -2.32 1.80
C GLU A 246 1.32 -3.41 2.59
N LEU A 247 1.36 -3.30 3.91
CA LEU A 247 2.02 -4.27 4.79
C LEU A 247 1.40 -5.68 4.68
N ASN A 248 0.09 -5.75 4.51
CA ASN A 248 -0.66 -7.01 4.42
C ASN A 248 -0.26 -7.82 3.18
N THR A 249 0.16 -7.17 2.09
CA THR A 249 0.71 -7.87 0.91
C THR A 249 1.97 -8.67 1.22
N MET A 250 2.75 -8.22 2.21
CA MET A 250 3.92 -8.93 2.72
C MET A 250 3.53 -10.00 3.73
N LEU A 251 2.69 -9.64 4.72
CA LEU A 251 2.28 -10.56 5.79
C LEU A 251 1.51 -11.78 5.27
N SER A 252 0.68 -11.61 4.24
CA SER A 252 -0.16 -12.68 3.68
C SER A 252 0.65 -13.81 3.03
N LYS A 253 1.96 -13.63 2.81
CA LYS A 253 2.85 -14.68 2.30
C LYS A 253 3.13 -15.76 3.36
N ASP A 254 3.18 -15.34 4.62
CA ASP A 254 3.59 -16.20 5.74
C ASP A 254 2.46 -16.45 6.75
N PHE A 255 1.43 -15.60 6.77
CA PHE A 255 0.35 -15.63 7.76
C PHE A 255 -1.03 -15.66 7.11
N ALA A 256 -1.95 -16.43 7.71
CA ALA A 256 -3.38 -16.26 7.47
C ALA A 256 -3.85 -15.02 8.26
N VAL A 257 -4.20 -13.95 7.53
CA VAL A 257 -4.59 -12.67 8.14
C VAL A 257 -6.11 -12.56 8.20
N GLU A 258 -6.63 -12.29 9.39
CA GLU A 258 -8.03 -11.93 9.63
C GLU A 258 -8.08 -10.47 10.12
N MET A 259 -8.96 -9.67 9.52
CA MET A 259 -9.15 -8.27 9.88
C MET A 259 -10.51 -8.06 10.53
N GLU A 260 -10.51 -7.41 11.69
CA GLU A 260 -11.73 -7.05 12.41
C GLU A 260 -11.64 -5.61 12.92
N PRO A 261 -12.74 -4.84 12.85
CA PRO A 261 -12.74 -3.48 13.37
C PRO A 261 -12.76 -3.44 14.90
N SER A 262 -12.04 -2.46 15.44
CA SER A 262 -12.15 -2.05 16.84
C SER A 262 -12.13 -0.53 16.93
N LEU A 263 -12.70 0.02 17.98
CA LEU A 263 -12.76 1.47 18.20
C LEU A 263 -11.78 1.90 19.28
N SER A 264 -11.13 3.04 19.04
CA SER A 264 -10.39 3.77 20.05
C SER A 264 -11.32 4.28 21.15
N LEU A 265 -10.78 4.48 22.36
CA LEU A 265 -11.48 5.30 23.36
C LEU A 265 -11.50 6.76 22.89
N ILE A 266 -12.45 7.54 23.40
CA ILE A 266 -12.49 8.99 23.25
C ILE A 266 -12.06 9.62 24.58
N PRO A 267 -11.05 10.52 24.59
CA PRO A 267 -10.29 11.00 23.44
C PRO A 267 -9.41 9.92 22.78
N SER A 268 -9.32 9.93 21.44
CA SER A 268 -8.61 8.90 20.65
C SER A 268 -7.09 9.06 20.62
N ALA A 269 -6.57 10.07 21.32
CA ALA A 269 -5.14 10.28 21.44
C ALA A 269 -4.45 9.06 22.08
N THR A 270 -3.20 8.84 21.67
CA THR A 270 -2.38 7.69 22.05
C THR A 270 -2.38 7.38 23.56
N PRO A 271 -2.22 8.36 24.48
CA PRO A 271 -2.17 8.09 25.92
C PRO A 271 -3.42 7.45 26.51
N TYR A 272 -4.55 7.58 25.82
CA TYR A 272 -5.82 7.02 26.25
C TYR A 272 -6.06 5.68 25.58
N SER A 273 -5.99 5.65 24.25
CA SER A 273 -6.35 4.47 23.47
C SER A 273 -5.30 3.36 23.53
N ARG A 274 -4.01 3.69 23.48
CA ARG A 274 -2.95 2.67 23.59
C ARG A 274 -2.88 2.10 24.99
N ASN A 275 -2.83 2.97 26.01
CA ASN A 275 -2.74 2.51 27.39
C ASN A 275 -3.95 1.66 27.79
N ALA A 276 -5.14 1.94 27.25
CA ALA A 276 -6.32 1.11 27.45
C ALA A 276 -6.14 -0.34 26.94
N ILE A 277 -5.42 -0.58 25.84
CA ILE A 277 -5.12 -1.94 25.36
C ILE A 277 -4.39 -2.75 26.44
N PHE A 278 -3.39 -2.12 27.07
CA PHE A 278 -2.52 -2.75 28.06
C PHE A 278 -3.10 -2.78 29.47
N SER A 279 -3.92 -1.80 29.86
CA SER A 279 -4.54 -1.75 31.19
C SER A 279 -5.84 -2.54 31.25
N GLY A 280 -6.57 -2.59 30.13
CA GLY A 280 -7.93 -3.11 30.05
C GLY A 280 -8.96 -2.23 30.75
N LEU A 281 -8.66 -0.94 30.90
CA LEU A 281 -9.46 0.01 31.67
C LEU A 281 -9.88 1.19 30.81
N PHE A 282 -10.99 1.83 31.20
CA PHE A 282 -11.30 3.18 30.76
C PHE A 282 -10.33 4.20 31.37
N ALA A 283 -10.31 5.41 30.80
CA ALA A 283 -9.31 6.42 31.16
C ALA A 283 -9.43 6.89 32.63
N ASP A 284 -10.64 7.05 33.13
CA ASP A 284 -10.95 7.39 34.52
C ASP A 284 -10.55 6.27 35.48
N GLU A 285 -10.94 5.03 35.19
CA GLU A 285 -10.57 3.84 35.96
C GLU A 285 -9.04 3.69 36.03
N MET A 286 -8.35 3.93 34.91
CA MET A 286 -6.89 3.90 34.84
C MET A 286 -6.26 5.00 35.71
N CYS A 287 -6.80 6.22 35.67
CA CYS A 287 -6.29 7.31 36.49
C CYS A 287 -6.48 7.05 38.00
N ASP A 288 -7.59 6.41 38.37
CA ASP A 288 -7.87 6.09 39.77
C ASP A 288 -7.00 4.93 40.27
N LEU A 289 -6.72 3.95 39.43
CA LEU A 289 -5.87 2.83 39.79
C LEU A 289 -4.36 3.16 39.76
N TYR A 290 -3.92 4.06 38.87
CA TYR A 290 -2.52 4.41 38.67
C TYR A 290 -2.26 5.90 38.93
N PRO A 291 -2.07 6.33 40.20
CA PRO A 291 -1.88 7.73 40.57
C PRO A 291 -0.70 8.42 39.87
N ASN A 292 0.37 7.68 39.56
CA ASN A 292 1.53 8.21 38.84
C ASN A 292 1.18 8.57 37.40
N GLN A 293 0.43 7.71 36.69
CA GLN A 293 -0.08 8.00 35.35
C GLN A 293 -1.01 9.22 35.38
N LYS A 294 -1.93 9.29 36.36
CA LYS A 294 -2.82 10.44 36.55
C LYS A 294 -2.04 11.74 36.73
N LYS A 295 -0.99 11.70 37.55
CA LYS A 295 -0.09 12.85 37.77
C LYS A 295 0.60 13.28 36.48
N GLU A 296 1.17 12.35 35.72
CA GLU A 296 1.84 12.68 34.44
C GLU A 296 0.86 13.30 33.43
N MET A 297 -0.38 12.80 33.35
CA MET A 297 -1.42 13.34 32.48
C MET A 297 -1.88 14.74 32.89
N ILE A 298 -2.00 15.02 34.19
CA ILE A 298 -2.37 16.36 34.69
C ILE A 298 -1.24 17.37 34.45
N GLU A 299 0.02 16.94 34.65
CA GLU A 299 1.20 17.79 34.46
C GLU A 299 1.59 17.97 32.98
N ASP A 300 0.84 17.37 32.04
CA ASP A 300 1.13 17.29 30.60
C ASP A 300 2.59 16.91 30.31
N LYS A 301 3.08 15.93 31.08
CA LYS A 301 4.47 15.48 30.97
C LYS A 301 4.65 14.69 29.68
N GLY A 302 5.27 15.30 28.68
CA GLY A 302 5.92 14.66 27.53
C GLY A 302 5.35 13.28 27.14
N SER A 303 6.15 12.21 27.26
CA SER A 303 5.70 10.86 26.91
C SER A 303 4.75 10.30 27.97
N LEU A 304 3.44 10.22 27.68
CA LEU A 304 2.42 9.67 28.59
C LEU A 304 2.21 8.15 28.45
N ASN A 305 3.15 7.45 27.79
CA ASN A 305 3.08 6.02 27.47
C ASN A 305 4.28 5.27 28.09
N ASN A 306 4.55 5.50 29.37
CA ASN A 306 5.72 4.96 30.06
C ASN A 306 5.42 3.66 30.84
N PHE A 307 4.16 3.45 31.22
CA PHE A 307 3.77 2.38 32.15
C PHE A 307 3.09 1.18 31.46
N GLU A 308 3.12 1.10 30.13
CA GLU A 308 2.44 0.05 29.34
C GLU A 308 2.82 -1.37 29.79
N LYS A 309 4.10 -1.59 30.13
CA LYS A 309 4.59 -2.88 30.65
C LYS A 309 3.95 -3.24 32.00
N GLU A 310 3.83 -2.25 32.89
CA GLU A 310 3.23 -2.42 34.22
C GLU A 310 1.74 -2.74 34.08
N PHE A 311 1.04 -1.96 33.24
CA PHE A 311 -0.37 -2.16 32.93
C PHE A 311 -0.64 -3.58 32.41
N LEU A 312 0.16 -4.03 31.43
CA LEU A 312 0.00 -5.37 30.87
C LEU A 312 0.29 -6.47 31.89
N SER A 313 1.31 -6.29 32.72
CA SER A 313 1.62 -7.22 33.82
C SER A 313 0.45 -7.35 34.80
N ASP A 314 -0.15 -6.24 35.19
CA ASP A 314 -1.26 -6.26 36.14
C ASP A 314 -2.55 -6.78 35.50
N GLN A 315 -2.79 -6.49 34.22
CA GLN A 315 -3.88 -7.07 33.45
C GLN A 315 -3.76 -8.59 33.34
N MET A 316 -2.54 -9.12 33.11
CA MET A 316 -2.25 -10.56 33.13
C MET A 316 -2.60 -11.20 34.49
N LYS A 317 -2.14 -10.59 35.59
CA LYS A 317 -2.44 -11.08 36.96
C LYS A 317 -3.94 -11.07 37.26
N LYS A 318 -4.63 -9.96 36.98
CA LYS A 318 -6.09 -9.82 37.19
C LYS A 318 -6.90 -10.88 36.43
N ASN A 319 -6.38 -11.35 35.31
CA ASN A 319 -7.04 -12.36 34.48
C ASN A 319 -6.60 -13.81 34.79
N GLY A 320 -5.81 -14.02 35.85
CA GLY A 320 -5.41 -15.35 36.32
C GLY A 320 -4.23 -15.96 35.56
N PHE A 321 -3.37 -15.13 34.95
CA PHE A 321 -2.20 -15.57 34.18
C PHE A 321 -0.87 -15.22 34.86
N SER A 322 -0.83 -15.25 36.19
CA SER A 322 0.37 -14.93 36.97
C SER A 322 1.52 -15.94 36.79
N ASP A 323 1.20 -17.14 36.33
CA ASP A 323 2.12 -18.23 35.99
C ASP A 323 2.71 -18.13 34.58
N LYS A 324 2.10 -17.30 33.71
CA LYS A 324 2.50 -17.12 32.31
C LYS A 324 3.65 -16.12 32.17
N LYS A 325 4.61 -16.43 31.30
CA LYS A 325 5.76 -15.56 30.99
C LYS A 325 5.36 -14.51 29.96
N MET A 326 5.59 -13.24 30.29
CA MET A 326 5.32 -12.11 29.42
C MET A 326 6.58 -11.27 29.19
N HIS A 327 6.78 -10.83 27.95
CA HIS A 327 7.77 -9.81 27.60
C HIS A 327 7.10 -8.64 26.88
N TYR A 328 7.47 -7.41 27.26
CA TYR A 328 7.06 -6.19 26.59
C TYR A 328 8.30 -5.49 26.03
N HIS A 329 8.23 -5.06 24.77
CA HIS A 329 9.29 -4.31 24.11
C HIS A 329 8.71 -3.16 23.28
N LYS A 330 9.39 -2.02 23.27
CA LYS A 330 9.01 -0.85 22.47
C LYS A 330 10.12 -0.53 21.48
N ILE A 331 9.75 -0.40 20.21
CA ILE A 331 10.65 -0.11 19.10
C ILE A 331 10.39 1.33 18.68
N TRP A 332 11.35 2.20 18.97
CA TRP A 332 11.28 3.61 18.60
C TRP A 332 11.94 3.86 17.25
N ILE A 333 13.08 3.23 16.99
CA ILE A 333 13.87 3.46 15.77
C ILE A 333 14.20 2.15 15.05
N ALA A 334 14.49 2.25 13.75
CA ALA A 334 14.78 1.10 12.89
C ALA A 334 15.91 0.20 13.47
N ASP A 335 16.97 0.82 14.01
CA ASP A 335 18.10 0.09 14.57
C ASP A 335 17.74 -0.71 15.83
N GLU A 336 16.81 -0.22 16.65
CA GLU A 336 16.26 -1.00 17.77
C GLU A 336 15.50 -2.21 17.25
N GLY A 337 14.72 -2.04 16.18
CA GLY A 337 14.02 -3.14 15.50
C GLY A 337 14.98 -4.22 15.00
N LYS A 338 16.08 -3.84 14.34
CA LYS A 338 17.13 -4.77 13.88
C LYS A 338 17.80 -5.50 15.05
N ARG A 339 18.12 -4.78 16.14
CA ARG A 339 18.70 -5.36 17.36
C ARG A 339 17.72 -6.32 18.04
N PHE A 340 16.44 -5.99 18.08
CA PHE A 340 15.41 -6.85 18.64
C PHE A 340 15.23 -8.12 17.79
N SER A 341 15.16 -7.99 16.47
CA SER A 341 15.03 -9.10 15.52
C SER A 341 16.18 -10.11 15.68
N SER A 342 17.44 -9.66 15.80
CA SER A 342 18.57 -10.57 16.02
C SER A 342 18.51 -11.36 17.35
N LYS A 343 17.72 -10.87 18.32
CA LYS A 343 17.51 -11.48 19.63
C LYS A 343 16.14 -12.13 19.79
N ILE A 344 15.31 -12.20 18.74
CA ILE A 344 13.92 -12.65 18.84
C ILE A 344 13.79 -14.08 19.40
N LYS A 345 14.79 -14.94 19.14
CA LYS A 345 14.88 -16.30 19.67
C LYS A 345 14.86 -16.36 21.20
N ASN A 346 15.34 -15.33 21.89
CA ASN A 346 15.33 -15.24 23.35
C ASN A 346 13.91 -15.10 23.91
N PHE A 347 12.95 -14.68 23.08
CA PHE A 347 11.58 -14.39 23.51
C PHE A 347 10.56 -15.43 23.05
N ILE A 348 10.94 -16.40 22.21
CA ILE A 348 10.08 -17.48 21.69
C ILE A 348 9.40 -18.30 22.79
N ASN A 349 9.99 -18.35 23.99
CA ASN A 349 9.46 -19.11 25.12
C ASN A 349 8.52 -18.31 26.04
N ASN A 350 8.23 -17.05 25.73
CA ASN A 350 7.17 -16.33 26.43
C ASN A 350 5.80 -16.80 25.93
N ASP A 351 4.83 -16.84 26.84
CA ASP A 351 3.43 -17.09 26.52
C ASP A 351 2.81 -15.87 25.83
N LEU A 352 3.24 -14.66 26.22
CA LEU A 352 2.86 -13.40 25.58
C LEU A 352 4.09 -12.54 25.26
N LEU A 353 4.27 -12.20 23.99
CA LEU A 353 5.23 -11.20 23.54
C LEU A 353 4.46 -9.97 23.06
N ALA A 354 4.56 -8.85 23.77
CA ALA A 354 3.94 -7.58 23.39
C ALA A 354 5.00 -6.63 22.82
N ILE A 355 4.76 -6.13 21.61
CA ILE A 355 5.66 -5.24 20.88
C ILE A 355 4.87 -3.99 20.47
N VAL A 356 5.42 -2.83 20.80
CA VAL A 356 4.88 -1.54 20.37
C VAL A 356 5.86 -0.89 19.40
N VAL A 357 5.36 -0.48 18.22
CA VAL A 357 6.16 0.13 17.17
C VAL A 357 5.69 1.56 16.94
N ASN A 358 6.56 2.53 17.19
CA ASN A 358 6.24 3.97 17.15
C ASN A 358 6.75 4.68 15.89
N PHE A 359 7.11 3.94 14.84
CA PHE A 359 7.79 4.52 13.68
C PHE A 359 6.89 5.43 12.84
N VAL A 360 5.63 5.04 12.57
CA VAL A 360 4.75 5.81 11.67
C VAL A 360 4.53 7.22 12.24
N ASP A 361 4.31 7.33 13.55
CA ASP A 361 4.19 8.61 14.25
C ASP A 361 5.48 9.45 14.15
N GLN A 362 6.65 8.82 14.30
CA GLN A 362 7.92 9.51 14.11
C GLN A 362 8.16 9.96 12.67
N LEU A 363 7.77 9.16 11.68
CA LEU A 363 7.89 9.54 10.28
C LEU A 363 7.00 10.76 9.99
N ALA A 364 5.80 10.82 10.57
CA ALA A 364 4.93 12.00 10.49
C ALA A 364 5.58 13.24 11.15
N HIS A 365 6.10 13.11 12.37
CA HIS A 365 6.77 14.20 13.07
C HIS A 365 8.02 14.69 12.32
N ARG A 366 8.93 13.79 11.91
CA ARG A 366 10.15 14.16 11.17
C ARG A 366 9.85 14.74 9.79
N ARG A 367 8.80 14.27 9.11
CA ARG A 367 8.33 14.87 7.86
C ARG A 367 7.89 16.31 8.09
N SER A 368 7.26 16.63 9.21
CA SER A 368 6.87 18.03 9.49
C SER A 368 8.08 18.96 9.70
N GLU A 369 9.19 18.41 10.21
CA GLU A 369 10.42 19.14 10.56
C GLU A 369 11.50 19.16 9.46
N SER A 370 11.43 18.28 8.45
CA SER A 370 12.46 18.14 7.40
C SER A 370 11.89 18.40 6.01
N ASP A 371 12.40 19.44 5.36
CA ASP A 371 11.98 19.78 3.99
C ASP A 371 12.37 18.70 2.98
N VAL A 372 13.51 18.03 3.18
CA VAL A 372 13.92 16.86 2.37
C VAL A 372 12.91 15.72 2.49
N LEU A 373 12.43 15.41 3.70
CA LEU A 373 11.41 14.35 3.87
C LEU A 373 10.05 14.76 3.31
N LYS A 374 9.70 16.05 3.32
CA LYS A 374 8.48 16.54 2.64
C LYS A 374 8.58 16.37 1.13
N GLU A 375 9.73 16.62 0.54
CA GLU A 375 9.97 16.45 -0.89
C GLU A 375 10.03 14.98 -1.31
N MET A 376 10.67 14.11 -0.51
CA MET A 376 10.74 12.67 -0.77
C MET A 376 9.40 11.94 -0.55
N VAL A 377 8.54 12.50 0.29
CA VAL A 377 7.21 11.95 0.62
C VAL A 377 6.15 13.04 0.42
N PRO A 378 5.83 13.38 -0.84
CA PRO A 378 5.00 14.54 -1.15
C PRO A 378 3.51 14.30 -0.88
N ASP A 379 3.04 13.06 -1.07
CA ASP A 379 1.63 12.69 -1.05
C ASP A 379 1.35 11.43 -0.19
N GLU A 380 0.08 11.01 -0.16
CA GLU A 380 -0.37 9.85 0.61
C GLU A 380 0.23 8.54 0.09
N SER A 381 0.37 8.39 -1.24
CA SER A 381 1.00 7.24 -1.89
C SER A 381 2.48 7.10 -1.51
N GLY A 382 3.23 8.20 -1.60
CA GLY A 382 4.62 8.26 -1.16
C GLY A 382 4.75 7.92 0.32
N TYR A 383 3.82 8.38 1.16
CA TYR A 383 3.84 8.08 2.60
C TYR A 383 3.55 6.61 2.88
N ARG A 384 2.59 6.02 2.17
CA ARG A 384 2.30 4.58 2.24
C ARG A 384 3.51 3.74 1.83
N LYS A 385 4.14 4.06 0.69
CA LYS A 385 5.35 3.38 0.20
C LYS A 385 6.54 3.53 1.17
N ALA A 386 6.70 4.70 1.77
CA ALA A 386 7.73 4.94 2.79
C ALA A 386 7.52 4.07 4.04
N VAL A 387 6.27 3.89 4.46
CA VAL A 387 5.93 2.99 5.57
C VAL A 387 6.15 1.52 5.20
N GLY A 388 5.78 1.09 3.98
CA GLY A 388 5.98 -0.29 3.53
C GLY A 388 7.45 -0.69 3.33
N ASN A 389 8.31 0.26 2.97
CA ASN A 389 9.75 0.02 2.82
C ASN A 389 10.50 -0.11 4.16
N TRP A 390 9.94 0.43 5.23
CA TRP A 390 10.52 0.40 6.56
C TRP A 390 10.18 -0.92 7.26
#